data_AF-C5KQ61-F1
#
_entry.id   AF-C5KQ61-F1
#
_cell.length_a   1.000
_cell.length_b   1.000
_cell.length_c   1.000
_cell.angle_alpha   90.00
_cell.angle_beta   90.00
_cell.angle_gamma   90.00
#
_symmetry.space_group_name_H-M   'P 1'
#
loop_
_entity.id
_entity.type
_entity.pdbx_description
1 polymer ?
#
loop_
_entity_poly.entity_id
_entity_poly.type
_entity_poly.pdbx_seq_one_letter_code
_entity_poly.pdbx_strand_id
1 'polypeptide(L)'
;MSDINMKYLFGTEAYLECITADRPEADEAELRAQALDYIKNFKEGLSEDPIVTIVTGELLRDGDTVDTTNAFGKVIGKQIVANQAVMDKVTNHLETLTASACTPVDLREPMRRVEQKFLSGPGAGAIIGAQVIDFQKQDGVTEIVEAVEANAVERRFNDALFEDEKKGGVKIRRYPVFVGCVSNFTNFLDLFRKSIRNIELG
;
A
#
# COMPACT_ATOMS: atom_id res chain seq x y z
N MET A 1 14.47 31.68 -11.80
CA MET A 1 14.32 30.34 -11.22
C MET A 1 12.98 30.37 -10.51
N SER A 2 12.07 29.45 -10.84
CA SER A 2 10.79 29.36 -10.12
C SER A 2 11.07 29.16 -8.63
N ASP A 3 10.27 29.75 -7.75
CA ASP A 3 10.30 29.48 -6.32
C ASP A 3 9.87 28.02 -6.09
N ILE A 4 10.82 27.10 -6.25
CA ILE A 4 10.64 25.67 -5.96
C ILE A 4 10.35 25.56 -4.47
N ASN A 5 9.29 24.84 -4.12
CA ASN A 5 8.91 24.64 -2.74
C ASN A 5 9.97 23.78 -2.03
N MET A 6 10.63 24.39 -1.06
CA MET A 6 11.74 23.75 -0.33
C MET A 6 11.25 22.58 0.55
N LYS A 7 9.94 22.41 0.78
CA LYS A 7 9.37 21.39 1.68
C LYS A 7 9.73 19.96 1.33
N TYR A 8 9.92 19.63 0.05
CA TYR A 8 10.29 18.27 -0.38
C TYR A 8 11.78 18.15 -0.74
N LEU A 9 12.60 19.18 -0.46
CA LEU A 9 14.04 19.16 -0.68
C LEU A 9 14.78 18.84 0.63
N PHE A 10 15.38 17.66 0.68
CA PHE A 10 16.14 17.18 1.83
C PHE A 10 17.24 18.17 2.24
N GLY A 11 17.36 18.41 3.55
CA GLY A 11 18.38 19.29 4.13
C GLY A 11 18.02 20.77 4.19
N THR A 12 16.76 21.13 3.96
CA THR A 12 16.26 22.52 4.08
C THR A 12 15.45 22.72 5.36
N GLU A 13 15.31 23.96 5.83
CA GLU A 13 14.46 24.29 6.99
C GLU A 13 13.00 23.93 6.74
N ALA A 14 12.48 24.20 5.54
CA ALA A 14 11.11 23.85 5.16
C ALA A 14 10.86 22.33 5.15
N TYR A 15 11.87 21.53 4.80
CA TYR A 15 11.82 20.07 4.93
C TYR A 15 11.78 19.63 6.40
N LEU A 16 12.60 20.26 7.25
CA LEU A 16 12.59 20.01 8.69
C LEU A 16 11.22 20.31 9.30
N GLU A 17 10.63 21.46 8.97
CA GLU A 17 9.29 21.86 9.42
C GLU A 17 8.24 20.79 9.09
N CYS A 18 8.33 20.18 7.91
CA CYS A 18 7.40 19.14 7.49
C CYS A 18 7.54 17.83 8.30
N ILE A 19 8.72 17.52 8.82
CA ILE A 19 9.00 16.33 9.65
C ILE A 19 8.63 16.58 11.12
N THR A 20 8.85 17.81 11.61
CA THR A 20 8.63 18.19 13.01
C THR A 20 7.22 18.70 13.28
N ALA A 21 6.45 19.04 12.24
CA ALA A 21 5.04 19.41 12.40
C ALA A 21 4.22 18.24 12.98
N ASP A 22 3.25 18.60 13.82
CA ASP A 22 2.38 17.70 14.58
C ASP A 22 1.98 16.45 13.81
N ARG A 23 2.19 15.30 14.41
CA ARG A 23 1.87 14.01 13.81
C ARG A 23 0.58 13.48 14.42
N PRO A 24 -0.25 12.77 13.65
CA PRO A 24 -1.39 12.08 14.22
C PRO A 24 -0.90 11.05 15.24
N GLU A 25 -1.47 11.09 16.44
CA GLU A 25 -1.28 10.03 17.43
C GLU A 25 -2.27 8.91 17.11
N ALA A 26 -1.76 7.70 16.88
CA ALA A 26 -2.59 6.53 16.75
C ALA A 26 -2.98 6.02 18.15
N ASP A 27 -4.26 5.68 18.34
CA ASP A 27 -4.73 5.08 19.60
C ASP A 27 -4.25 3.61 19.67
N GLU A 28 -3.07 3.41 20.26
CA GLU A 28 -2.51 2.08 20.38
C GLU A 28 -3.37 1.15 21.26
N ALA A 29 -4.14 1.67 22.21
CA ALA A 29 -5.01 0.86 23.06
C ALA A 29 -6.18 0.31 22.23
N GLU A 30 -6.77 1.14 21.38
CA GLU A 30 -7.79 0.74 20.42
C GLU A 30 -7.24 -0.29 19.42
N LEU A 31 -6.05 -0.04 18.84
CA LEU A 31 -5.40 -0.97 17.90
C LEU A 31 -5.18 -2.35 18.52
N ARG A 32 -4.69 -2.40 19.77
CA ARG A 32 -4.53 -3.66 20.52
C ARG A 32 -5.87 -4.36 20.73
N ALA A 33 -6.89 -3.61 21.14
CA ALA A 33 -8.22 -4.18 21.39
C ALA A 33 -8.82 -4.80 20.11
N GLN A 34 -8.72 -4.10 18.97
CA GLN A 34 -9.22 -4.57 17.69
C GLN A 34 -8.43 -5.77 17.15
N ALA A 35 -7.10 -5.78 17.31
CA ALA A 35 -6.28 -6.93 16.95
C ALA A 35 -6.65 -8.17 17.78
N LEU A 36 -6.84 -8.00 19.09
CA LEU A 36 -7.28 -9.09 19.97
C LEU A 36 -8.68 -9.60 19.60
N ASP A 37 -9.60 -8.70 19.24
CA ASP A 37 -10.93 -9.09 18.77
C ASP A 37 -10.84 -9.92 17.47
N TYR A 38 -10.05 -9.46 16.50
CA TYR A 38 -9.80 -10.21 15.27
C TYR A 38 -9.24 -11.61 15.57
N ILE A 39 -8.20 -11.71 16.40
CA ILE A 39 -7.54 -12.98 16.73
C ILE A 39 -8.50 -13.94 17.44
N LYS A 40 -9.29 -13.45 18.40
CA LYS A 40 -10.25 -14.28 19.15
C LYS A 40 -11.38 -14.81 18.28
N ASN A 41 -11.81 -14.02 17.30
CA ASN A 41 -12.91 -14.36 16.41
C ASN A 41 -12.45 -15.02 15.11
N PHE A 42 -11.13 -15.17 14.91
CA PHE A 42 -10.59 -15.79 13.71
C PHE A 42 -11.03 -17.25 13.63
N LYS A 43 -11.68 -17.59 12.53
CA LYS A 43 -12.11 -18.95 12.24
C LYS A 43 -11.04 -19.61 11.39
N GLU A 44 -10.38 -20.60 11.96
CA GLU A 44 -9.49 -21.46 11.18
C GLU A 44 -10.28 -22.15 10.05
N GLY A 45 -9.68 -22.18 8.87
CA GLY A 45 -10.27 -22.81 7.69
C GLY A 45 -9.43 -22.52 6.46
N LEU A 46 -9.56 -23.36 5.44
CA LEU A 46 -8.96 -23.09 4.15
C LEU A 46 -9.75 -21.95 3.47
N SER A 47 -9.07 -20.90 3.02
CA SER A 47 -9.70 -19.98 2.07
C SER A 47 -9.90 -20.69 0.72
N GLU A 48 -11.17 -20.96 0.38
CA GLU A 48 -11.56 -21.56 -0.91
C GLU A 48 -11.52 -20.57 -2.08
N ASP A 49 -11.53 -19.26 -1.81
CA ASP A 49 -11.28 -18.26 -2.84
C ASP A 49 -9.77 -18.11 -3.02
N PRO A 50 -9.20 -18.54 -4.17
CA PRO A 50 -7.77 -18.49 -4.37
C PRO A 50 -7.29 -17.06 -4.60
N ILE A 51 -6.05 -16.81 -4.23
CA ILE A 51 -5.32 -15.62 -4.66
C ILE A 51 -5.13 -15.69 -6.18
N VAL A 52 -5.47 -14.61 -6.89
CA VAL A 52 -5.46 -14.53 -8.36
C VAL A 52 -4.87 -13.22 -8.85
N THR A 53 -4.34 -13.23 -10.07
CA THR A 53 -3.91 -12.01 -10.75
C THR A 53 -5.13 -11.17 -11.13
N ILE A 54 -5.03 -9.85 -10.94
CA ILE A 54 -6.08 -8.89 -11.31
C ILE A 54 -5.51 -7.91 -12.34
N VAL A 55 -6.15 -7.79 -13.49
CA VAL A 55 -5.82 -6.78 -14.51
C VAL A 55 -7.08 -5.97 -14.81
N THR A 56 -7.04 -4.66 -14.55
CA THR A 56 -8.19 -3.75 -14.79
C THR A 56 -9.52 -4.20 -14.16
N GLY A 57 -9.45 -4.87 -13.00
CA GLY A 57 -10.62 -5.43 -12.30
C GLY A 57 -11.06 -6.81 -12.78
N GLU A 58 -10.47 -7.34 -13.85
CA GLU A 58 -10.68 -8.73 -14.30
C GLU A 58 -9.84 -9.68 -13.43
N LEU A 59 -10.50 -10.67 -12.83
CA LEU A 59 -9.85 -11.76 -12.11
C LEU A 59 -9.37 -12.81 -13.11
N LEU A 60 -8.06 -12.95 -13.28
CA LEU A 60 -7.46 -13.91 -14.20
C LEU A 60 -7.24 -15.24 -13.48
N ARG A 61 -8.02 -16.26 -13.87
CA ARG A 61 -8.05 -17.58 -13.22
C ARG A 61 -7.42 -18.71 -14.06
N ASP A 62 -6.81 -18.37 -15.19
CA ASP A 62 -6.12 -19.35 -16.05
C ASP A 62 -4.77 -19.73 -15.43
N GLY A 63 -4.59 -20.99 -15.07
CA GLY A 63 -3.36 -21.47 -14.43
C GLY A 63 -3.56 -22.70 -13.57
N ASP A 64 -2.50 -23.04 -12.83
CA ASP A 64 -2.52 -24.17 -11.89
C ASP A 64 -2.90 -23.70 -10.50
N THR A 65 -3.90 -24.34 -9.89
CA THR A 65 -4.27 -24.10 -8.50
C THR A 65 -3.29 -24.82 -7.57
N VAL A 66 -2.60 -24.08 -6.71
CA VAL A 66 -1.69 -24.63 -5.71
C VAL A 66 -2.08 -24.19 -4.30
N ASP A 67 -1.68 -24.97 -3.30
CA ASP A 67 -1.85 -24.63 -1.89
C ASP A 67 -0.96 -23.44 -1.49
N THR A 68 -1.51 -22.53 -0.70
CA THR A 68 -0.72 -21.54 0.04
C THR A 68 -0.50 -22.02 1.46
N THR A 69 0.71 -21.80 1.97
CA THR A 69 1.08 -22.17 3.34
C THR A 69 1.47 -20.94 4.14
N ASN A 70 1.12 -20.94 5.42
CA ASN A 70 1.66 -19.94 6.35
C ASN A 70 3.16 -20.17 6.61
N ALA A 71 3.77 -19.32 7.43
CA ALA A 71 5.20 -19.40 7.75
C ALA A 71 5.65 -20.72 8.43
N PHE A 72 4.71 -21.58 8.84
CA PHE A 72 4.94 -22.85 9.53
C PHE A 72 4.60 -24.07 8.67
N GLY A 73 4.26 -23.88 7.40
CA GLY A 73 3.94 -24.95 6.46
C GLY A 73 2.50 -25.50 6.60
N LYS A 74 1.63 -24.87 7.41
CA LYS A 74 0.20 -25.23 7.43
C LYS A 74 -0.45 -24.65 6.18
N VAL A 75 -1.21 -25.47 5.46
CA VAL A 75 -2.02 -25.02 4.33
C VAL A 75 -3.14 -24.12 4.84
N ILE A 76 -3.23 -22.90 4.31
CA ILE A 76 -4.18 -21.86 4.75
C ILE A 76 -5.09 -21.35 3.62
N GLY A 77 -4.78 -21.68 2.38
CA GLY A 77 -5.60 -21.27 1.25
C GLY A 77 -5.09 -21.82 -0.07
N LYS A 78 -5.52 -21.17 -1.15
CA LYS A 78 -5.16 -21.51 -2.52
C LYS A 78 -4.63 -20.28 -3.25
N GLN A 79 -3.83 -20.49 -4.28
CA GLN A 79 -3.48 -19.47 -5.27
C GLN A 79 -3.49 -20.08 -6.67
N ILE A 80 -3.76 -19.26 -7.67
CA ILE A 80 -3.65 -19.65 -9.08
C ILE A 80 -2.30 -19.15 -9.60
N VAL A 81 -1.42 -20.08 -9.96
CA VAL A 81 -0.13 -19.76 -10.59
C VAL A 81 -0.40 -19.45 -12.06
N ALA A 82 -0.16 -18.18 -12.42
CA ALA A 82 -0.39 -17.65 -13.77
C ALA A 82 0.32 -18.49 -14.84
N ASN A 83 -0.41 -18.91 -15.87
CA ASN A 83 0.17 -19.50 -17.07
C ASN A 83 0.65 -18.41 -18.06
N GLN A 84 1.22 -18.82 -19.19
CA GLN A 84 1.73 -17.88 -20.20
C GLN A 84 0.65 -16.92 -20.71
N ALA A 85 -0.60 -17.37 -20.89
CA ALA A 85 -1.67 -16.51 -21.38
C ALA A 85 -2.01 -15.37 -20.38
N VAL A 86 -1.95 -15.65 -19.08
CA VAL A 86 -2.09 -14.61 -18.04
C VAL A 86 -0.90 -13.66 -18.07
N MET A 87 0.31 -14.18 -18.22
CA MET A 87 1.52 -13.34 -18.32
C MET A 87 1.50 -12.43 -19.55
N ASP A 88 0.97 -12.92 -20.67
CA ASP A 88 0.80 -12.14 -21.90
C ASP A 88 -0.22 -11.01 -21.68
N LYS A 89 -1.34 -11.27 -20.97
CA LYS A 89 -2.31 -10.23 -20.58
C LYS A 89 -1.67 -9.14 -19.70
N VAL A 90 -0.88 -9.54 -18.70
CA VAL A 90 -0.17 -8.59 -17.82
C VAL A 90 0.86 -7.77 -18.61
N THR A 91 1.65 -8.42 -19.46
CA THR A 91 2.67 -7.76 -20.28
C THR A 91 2.03 -6.77 -21.24
N ASN A 92 1.00 -7.20 -21.97
CA ASN A 92 0.25 -6.32 -22.86
C ASN A 92 -0.38 -5.14 -22.11
N HIS A 93 -0.90 -5.35 -20.90
CA HIS A 93 -1.39 -4.25 -20.06
C HIS A 93 -0.28 -3.24 -19.74
N LEU A 94 0.90 -3.70 -19.31
CA LEU A 94 2.04 -2.84 -19.00
C LEU A 94 2.55 -2.06 -20.22
N GLU A 95 2.63 -2.72 -21.39
CA GLU A 95 3.13 -2.10 -22.64
C GLU A 95 2.14 -1.08 -23.22
N THR A 96 0.84 -1.32 -23.06
CA THR A 96 -0.23 -0.43 -23.56
C THR A 96 -0.65 0.64 -22.56
N LEU A 97 -0.16 0.58 -21.31
CA LEU A 97 -0.38 1.62 -20.31
C LEU A 97 0.42 2.88 -20.70
N THR A 98 -0.20 3.75 -21.50
CA THR A 98 0.39 5.02 -21.90
C THR A 98 0.26 6.06 -20.78
N ALA A 99 1.18 7.04 -20.74
CA ALA A 99 1.05 8.19 -19.83
C ALA A 99 -0.27 8.96 -20.02
N SER A 100 -0.86 8.93 -21.23
CA SER A 100 -2.20 9.49 -21.51
C SER A 100 -3.35 8.66 -20.94
N ALA A 101 -3.14 7.37 -20.64
CA ALA A 101 -4.10 6.52 -19.94
C ALA A 101 -4.02 6.71 -18.41
N CYS A 102 -2.94 7.33 -17.90
CA CYS A 102 -2.76 7.67 -16.47
C CYS A 102 -3.51 8.95 -16.06
N THR A 103 -4.76 9.08 -16.50
CA THR A 103 -5.71 10.08 -15.99
C THR A 103 -6.69 9.39 -15.03
N PRO A 104 -6.95 9.94 -13.83
CA PRO A 104 -6.66 11.30 -13.40
C PRO A 104 -5.20 11.53 -12.94
N VAL A 105 -4.79 12.79 -13.06
CA VAL A 105 -3.44 13.31 -12.71
C VAL A 105 -3.24 13.44 -11.19
N ASP A 106 -4.36 13.49 -10.44
CA ASP A 106 -4.42 13.59 -8.98
C ASP A 106 -5.29 12.45 -8.43
N LEU A 107 -4.64 11.50 -7.77
CA LEU A 107 -5.27 10.36 -7.11
C LEU A 107 -5.14 10.47 -5.58
N ARG A 108 -4.73 11.62 -5.03
CA ARG A 108 -4.53 11.80 -3.58
C ARG A 108 -5.78 11.45 -2.79
N GLU A 109 -6.94 11.99 -3.16
CA GLU A 109 -8.18 11.75 -2.44
C GLU A 109 -8.60 10.26 -2.41
N PRO A 110 -8.72 9.56 -3.56
CA PRO A 110 -9.06 8.13 -3.54
C PRO A 110 -8.01 7.27 -2.83
N MET A 111 -6.72 7.58 -2.98
CA MET A 111 -5.65 6.83 -2.31
C MET A 111 -5.64 7.04 -0.80
N ARG A 112 -5.94 8.25 -0.31
CA ARG A 112 -6.08 8.53 1.12
C ARG A 112 -7.29 7.81 1.73
N ARG A 113 -8.37 7.62 0.98
CA ARG A 113 -9.50 6.77 1.43
C ARG A 113 -9.12 5.30 1.55
N VAL A 114 -8.39 4.78 0.57
CA VAL A 114 -7.86 3.41 0.63
C VAL A 114 -6.98 3.25 1.85
N GLU A 115 -6.06 4.19 2.07
CA GLU A 115 -5.22 4.20 3.25
C GLU A 115 -6.02 4.24 4.55
N GLN A 116 -6.97 5.16 4.68
CA GLN A 116 -7.81 5.27 5.87
C GLN A 116 -8.54 3.96 6.16
N LYS A 117 -9.07 3.29 5.12
CA LYS A 117 -9.75 2.00 5.28
C LYS A 117 -8.84 0.92 5.90
N PHE A 118 -7.56 0.93 5.57
CA PHE A 118 -6.60 -0.08 6.03
C PHE A 118 -5.90 0.29 7.35
N LEU A 119 -5.60 1.58 7.56
CA LEU A 119 -4.83 2.06 8.71
C LEU A 119 -5.69 2.66 9.82
N SER A 120 -7.02 2.51 9.77
CA SER A 120 -7.90 2.97 10.85
C SER A 120 -8.99 1.95 11.21
N GLY A 121 -9.43 2.03 12.47
CA GLY A 121 -10.51 1.20 13.00
C GLY A 121 -10.31 -0.30 12.73
N PRO A 122 -11.39 -1.05 12.45
CA PRO A 122 -11.33 -2.50 12.27
C PRO A 122 -10.35 -2.98 11.18
N GLY A 123 -10.05 -2.14 10.18
CA GLY A 123 -9.08 -2.47 9.14
C GLY A 123 -7.66 -2.64 9.70
N ALA A 124 -7.24 -1.72 10.58
CA ALA A 124 -5.92 -1.78 11.20
C ALA A 124 -5.81 -3.00 12.14
N GLY A 125 -6.83 -3.24 12.97
CA GLY A 125 -6.90 -4.42 13.82
C GLY A 125 -6.84 -5.73 13.02
N ALA A 126 -7.51 -5.80 11.87
CA ALA A 126 -7.48 -6.97 10.99
C ALA A 126 -6.09 -7.21 10.38
N ILE A 127 -5.38 -6.15 9.95
CA ILE A 127 -3.99 -6.27 9.45
C ILE A 127 -3.08 -6.82 10.54
N ILE A 128 -3.14 -6.25 11.75
CA ILE A 128 -2.31 -6.70 12.89
C ILE A 128 -2.64 -8.16 13.23
N GLY A 129 -3.92 -8.50 13.33
CA GLY A 129 -4.36 -9.86 13.65
C GLY A 129 -3.92 -10.89 12.60
N ALA A 130 -4.04 -10.56 11.31
CA ALA A 130 -3.58 -11.42 10.22
C ALA A 130 -2.06 -11.63 10.26
N GLN A 131 -1.29 -10.58 10.53
CA GLN A 131 0.16 -10.69 10.72
C GLN A 131 0.55 -11.64 11.87
N VAL A 132 -0.18 -11.59 12.98
CA VAL A 132 0.03 -12.49 14.11
C VAL A 132 -0.28 -13.93 13.74
N ILE A 133 -1.38 -14.18 13.04
CA ILE A 133 -1.84 -15.54 12.73
C ILE A 133 -0.98 -16.20 11.65
N ASP A 134 -0.65 -15.47 10.58
CA ASP A 134 0.04 -16.03 9.42
C ASP A 134 1.57 -16.06 9.60
N PHE A 135 2.11 -15.13 10.39
CA PHE A 135 3.56 -14.92 10.53
C PHE A 135 4.08 -14.90 11.98
N GLN A 136 3.21 -15.00 13.00
CA GLN A 136 3.57 -14.82 14.43
C GLN A 136 4.34 -13.53 14.71
N LYS A 137 4.03 -12.51 13.94
CA LYS A 137 4.65 -11.20 14.08
C LYS A 137 4.13 -10.50 15.34
N GLN A 138 5.00 -9.75 16.03
CA GLN A 138 4.72 -9.21 17.37
C GLN A 138 4.62 -7.67 17.38
N ASP A 139 5.07 -7.02 16.32
CA ASP A 139 5.29 -5.58 16.19
C ASP A 139 4.21 -4.88 15.34
N GLY A 140 3.11 -5.56 14.98
CA GLY A 140 2.09 -5.00 14.08
C GLY A 140 1.45 -3.70 14.59
N VAL A 141 1.29 -3.51 15.90
CA VAL A 141 0.81 -2.23 16.46
C VAL A 141 1.80 -1.11 16.14
N THR A 142 3.08 -1.33 16.41
CA THR A 142 4.16 -0.37 16.12
C THR A 142 4.21 -0.05 14.64
N GLU A 143 4.06 -1.04 13.76
CA GLU A 143 4.06 -0.79 12.31
C GLU A 143 2.90 0.09 11.84
N ILE A 144 1.69 -0.08 12.40
CA ILE A 144 0.56 0.78 12.05
C ILE A 144 0.80 2.21 12.55
N VAL A 145 1.34 2.39 13.76
CA VAL A 145 1.70 3.70 14.31
C VAL A 145 2.72 4.39 13.40
N GLU A 146 3.84 3.70 13.09
CA GLU A 146 4.89 4.22 12.22
C GLU A 146 4.37 4.54 10.81
N ALA A 147 3.49 3.69 10.26
CA ALA A 147 2.88 3.94 8.97
C ALA A 147 1.99 5.19 8.99
N VAL A 148 1.17 5.38 10.03
CA VAL A 148 0.30 6.56 10.19
C VAL A 148 1.12 7.85 10.33
N GLU A 149 2.17 7.83 11.14
CA GLU A 149 3.07 8.97 11.30
C GLU A 149 3.80 9.32 9.99
N ALA A 150 4.38 8.32 9.34
CA ALA A 150 5.14 8.54 8.12
C ALA A 150 4.25 9.03 6.97
N ASN A 151 3.04 8.50 6.85
CA ASN A 151 2.07 8.95 5.87
C ASN A 151 1.70 10.43 6.06
N ALA A 152 1.62 10.92 7.30
CA ALA A 152 1.34 12.33 7.56
C ALA A 152 2.44 13.24 6.98
N VAL A 153 3.71 12.84 7.13
CA VAL A 153 4.87 13.57 6.59
C VAL A 153 4.88 13.48 5.06
N GLU A 154 4.77 12.29 4.50
CA GLU A 154 4.86 12.06 3.06
C GLU A 154 3.71 12.73 2.28
N ARG A 155 2.49 12.78 2.85
CA ARG A 155 1.37 13.52 2.28
C ARG A 155 1.69 15.01 2.14
N ARG A 156 2.41 15.63 3.09
CA ARG A 156 2.83 17.04 3.00
C ARG A 156 3.78 17.27 1.82
N PHE A 157 4.70 16.34 1.61
CA PHE A 157 5.63 16.40 0.48
C PHE A 157 4.90 16.26 -0.86
N ASN A 158 4.00 15.29 -0.98
CA ASN A 158 3.17 15.11 -2.18
C ASN A 158 2.27 16.33 -2.44
N ASP A 159 1.63 16.88 -1.41
CA ASP A 159 0.79 18.07 -1.54
C ASP A 159 1.62 19.28 -2.02
N ALA A 160 2.81 19.48 -1.47
CA ALA A 160 3.73 20.53 -1.91
C ALA A 160 4.20 20.33 -3.36
N LEU A 161 4.55 19.10 -3.76
CA LEU A 161 5.01 18.77 -5.10
C LEU A 161 3.91 18.99 -6.15
N PHE A 162 2.68 18.59 -5.84
CA PHE A 162 1.55 18.77 -6.75
C PHE A 162 1.17 20.24 -6.95
N GLU A 163 1.23 21.05 -5.89
CA GLU A 163 1.00 22.50 -6.04
C GLU A 163 2.07 23.18 -6.89
N ASP A 164 3.32 22.73 -6.83
CA ASP A 164 4.38 23.22 -7.72
C ASP A 164 4.18 22.78 -9.17
N GLU A 165 3.67 21.56 -9.40
CA GLU A 165 3.31 21.09 -10.75
C GLU A 165 2.17 21.95 -11.33
N LYS A 166 1.13 22.23 -10.54
CA LYS A 166 0.02 23.09 -10.94
C LYS A 166 0.45 24.52 -11.30
N LYS A 167 1.49 25.03 -10.66
CA LYS A 167 2.10 26.33 -10.97
C LYS A 167 3.03 26.29 -12.19
N GLY A 168 3.30 25.11 -12.74
CA GLY A 168 4.24 24.91 -13.84
C GLY A 168 5.72 25.01 -13.43
N GLY A 169 6.02 24.99 -12.12
CA GLY A 169 7.39 25.04 -11.59
C GLY A 169 8.12 23.71 -11.71
N VAL A 170 7.38 22.60 -11.71
CA VAL A 170 7.89 21.24 -11.91
C VAL A 170 6.95 20.45 -12.83
N LYS A 171 7.43 19.30 -13.33
CA LYS A 171 6.62 18.33 -14.09
C LYS A 171 6.80 16.96 -13.48
N ILE A 172 5.72 16.36 -12.97
CA ILE A 172 5.73 15.00 -12.42
C ILE A 172 5.62 14.01 -13.58
N ARG A 173 6.51 13.03 -13.59
CA ARG A 173 6.68 12.04 -14.66
C ARG A 173 5.92 10.77 -14.31
N ARG A 174 4.73 10.63 -14.90
CA ARG A 174 3.81 9.51 -14.68
C ARG A 174 4.10 8.37 -15.63
N TYR A 175 4.97 7.46 -15.23
CA TYR A 175 5.33 6.26 -15.98
C TYR A 175 4.78 5.00 -15.30
N PRO A 176 4.38 3.97 -16.06
CA PRO A 176 4.08 2.65 -15.50
C PRO A 176 5.27 2.13 -14.68
N VAL A 177 4.99 1.63 -13.48
CA VAL A 177 5.98 0.95 -12.64
C VAL A 177 5.47 -0.45 -12.33
N PHE A 178 6.28 -1.46 -12.63
CA PHE A 178 6.03 -2.82 -12.18
C PHE A 178 6.73 -3.04 -10.83
N VAL A 179 5.94 -3.24 -9.78
CA VAL A 179 6.44 -3.48 -8.42
C VAL A 179 6.39 -4.97 -8.13
N GLY A 180 7.55 -5.62 -8.12
CA GLY A 180 7.68 -7.00 -7.68
C GLY A 180 7.60 -7.09 -6.15
N CYS A 181 6.52 -7.66 -5.62
CA CYS A 181 6.36 -7.87 -4.19
C CYS A 181 6.85 -9.29 -3.82
N VAL A 182 7.91 -9.38 -3.01
CA VAL A 182 8.27 -10.65 -2.35
C VAL A 182 7.46 -10.78 -1.06
N SER A 183 6.69 -11.86 -0.98
CA SER A 183 5.76 -12.16 0.12
C SER A 183 6.50 -12.44 1.43
N ASN A 184 6.81 -11.39 2.17
CA ASN A 184 6.78 -11.42 3.62
C ASN A 184 5.98 -10.19 4.08
N PHE A 185 5.07 -10.37 5.03
CA PHE A 185 4.14 -9.30 5.44
C PHE A 185 4.87 -8.08 6.06
N THR A 186 6.13 -8.24 6.49
CA THR A 186 7.05 -7.16 6.87
C THR A 186 7.31 -6.16 5.75
N ASN A 187 7.34 -6.60 4.48
CA ASN A 187 7.41 -5.67 3.36
C ASN A 187 6.05 -5.05 3.03
N PHE A 188 4.93 -5.59 3.52
CA PHE A 188 3.61 -5.17 3.07
C PHE A 188 3.31 -3.73 3.47
N LEU A 189 3.44 -3.34 4.74
CA LEU A 189 3.09 -1.99 5.18
C LEU A 189 4.05 -0.92 4.66
N ASP A 190 5.34 -1.24 4.63
CA ASP A 190 6.35 -0.33 4.08
C ASP A 190 6.19 -0.14 2.56
N LEU A 191 5.98 -1.23 1.81
CA LEU A 191 5.73 -1.16 0.38
C LEU A 191 4.36 -0.55 0.05
N PHE A 192 3.34 -0.84 0.86
CA PHE A 192 2.01 -0.24 0.76
C PHE A 192 2.08 1.28 0.83
N ARG A 193 2.73 1.81 1.87
CA ARG A 193 2.94 3.25 2.04
C ARG A 193 3.65 3.84 0.81
N LYS A 194 4.81 3.29 0.44
CA LYS A 194 5.61 3.76 -0.72
C LYS A 194 4.83 3.71 -2.03
N SER A 195 4.07 2.63 -2.24
CA SER A 195 3.29 2.44 -3.46
C SER A 195 2.11 3.41 -3.53
N ILE A 196 1.38 3.58 -2.43
CA ILE A 196 0.26 4.53 -2.37
C ILE A 196 0.75 5.96 -2.60
N ARG A 197 1.88 6.37 -2.00
CA ARG A 197 2.45 7.70 -2.23
C ARG A 197 2.85 7.94 -3.69
N ASN A 198 3.39 6.93 -4.39
CA ASN A 198 3.62 7.02 -5.83
C ASN A 198 2.30 7.17 -6.60
N ILE A 199 1.33 6.30 -6.32
CA ILE A 199 0.04 6.30 -7.04
C ILE A 199 -0.71 7.63 -6.89
N GLU A 200 -0.59 8.34 -5.76
CA GLU A 200 -1.25 9.63 -5.56
C GLU A 200 -1.00 10.64 -6.68
N LEU A 201 0.22 10.68 -7.23
CA LEU A 201 0.64 11.67 -8.23
C LEU A 201 1.16 11.04 -9.52
N GLY A 202 1.26 9.71 -9.61
CA GLY A 202 1.75 8.95 -10.76
C GLY A 202 3.26 8.84 -10.78
#